data_AF-A0AAW0IFZ9-F1
#
_entry.id   AF-A0AAW0IFZ9-F1
#
_cell.length_a   1.000
_cell.length_b   1.000
_cell.length_c   1.000
_cell.angle_alpha   90.00
_cell.angle_beta   90.00
_cell.angle_gamma   90.00
#
_symmetry.space_group_name_H-M   'P 1'
#
loop_
_entity.id
_entity.type
_entity.pdbx_description
1 polymer ?
#
loop_
_entity_poly.entity_id
_entity_poly.type
_entity_poly.pdbx_seq_one_letter_code
_entity_poly.pdbx_strand_id
1 'polypeptide(L)'
;LIGHKRARLAMEEEEEDGQPKKKVRNGLPAKQWISVYNGREPMKQRYHYNVADIRLSQHIDKGYEDKLYVSSVASCTHYVQQSYKVSESFPYKWINKKWREGFFVTTMATSGNRWGIVMSRGAAFSRQVVELDFHYPSEGIHRRWDYGYRITATAATCDQAAFVLSVPKRRHTEDDSTQETLRTSTFPSTHVKEKWTRNLYIASVCYGRTVS
;
A
#
# COMPACT_ATOMS: atom_id res chain seq x y z
N LEU A 1 30.47 -62.21 -7.71
CA LEU A 1 29.17 -62.90 -7.55
C LEU A 1 28.05 -61.88 -7.60
N ILE A 2 26.93 -62.31 -8.18
CA ILE A 2 25.70 -61.61 -8.56
C ILE A 2 25.00 -60.89 -7.39
N GLY A 3 24.29 -59.79 -7.69
CA GLY A 3 23.24 -59.24 -6.83
C GLY A 3 22.34 -58.22 -7.54
N HIS A 4 21.21 -58.68 -8.09
CA HIS A 4 20.17 -57.89 -8.75
C HIS A 4 19.20 -57.18 -7.76
N LYS A 5 18.69 -56.01 -8.20
CA LYS A 5 17.36 -55.37 -8.04
C LYS A 5 16.54 -55.55 -6.73
N ARG A 6 16.05 -54.42 -6.19
CA ARG A 6 14.63 -54.24 -5.83
C ARG A 6 14.19 -52.76 -5.90
N ALA A 7 13.07 -52.52 -6.58
CA ALA A 7 12.41 -51.23 -6.75
C ALA A 7 11.49 -50.89 -5.57
N ARG A 8 11.18 -49.59 -5.38
CA ARG A 8 9.87 -49.16 -4.88
C ARG A 8 9.51 -47.74 -5.36
N LEU A 9 8.29 -47.62 -5.86
CA LEU A 9 7.58 -46.41 -6.28
C LEU A 9 7.01 -45.61 -5.08
N ALA A 10 6.64 -44.37 -5.41
CA ALA A 10 5.71 -43.43 -4.76
C ALA A 10 6.28 -42.52 -3.66
N MET A 11 6.28 -41.20 -3.91
CA MET A 11 5.24 -40.31 -3.40
C MET A 11 5.25 -38.99 -4.18
N GLU A 12 4.06 -38.58 -4.63
CA GLU A 12 3.75 -37.21 -5.00
C GLU A 12 3.90 -36.33 -3.75
N GLU A 13 4.71 -35.28 -3.81
CA GLU A 13 4.63 -34.14 -2.90
C GLU A 13 4.73 -32.86 -3.73
N GLU A 14 3.56 -32.27 -3.96
CA GLU A 14 3.25 -30.84 -4.04
C GLU A 14 4.42 -29.89 -4.42
N GLU A 15 4.45 -29.47 -5.69
CA GLU A 15 5.16 -28.24 -6.08
C GLU A 15 4.40 -27.01 -5.54
N GLU A 16 4.62 -26.71 -4.26
CA GLU A 16 4.16 -25.49 -3.60
C GLU A 16 5.05 -24.29 -3.98
N ASP A 17 4.41 -23.31 -4.60
CA ASP A 17 4.73 -21.87 -4.64
C ASP A 17 6.20 -21.50 -4.94
N GLY A 18 6.54 -21.49 -6.23
CA GLY A 18 7.76 -20.87 -6.76
C GLY A 18 7.77 -19.35 -6.62
N GLN A 19 7.99 -18.82 -5.42
CA GLN A 19 8.42 -17.43 -5.23
C GLN A 19 9.91 -17.27 -5.58
N PRO A 20 10.31 -16.17 -6.24
CA PRO A 20 11.71 -15.93 -6.58
C PRO A 20 12.53 -15.67 -5.31
N LYS A 21 13.32 -16.67 -4.89
CA LYS A 21 14.30 -16.54 -3.80
C LYS A 21 15.53 -15.75 -4.26
N LYS A 22 15.43 -14.41 -4.29
CA LYS A 22 16.62 -13.56 -4.41
C LYS A 22 17.36 -13.53 -3.06
N LYS A 23 18.52 -14.16 -2.98
CA LYS A 23 19.47 -13.97 -1.86
C LYS A 23 20.15 -12.61 -2.04
N VAL A 24 19.66 -11.60 -1.32
CA VAL A 24 20.27 -10.27 -1.25
C VAL A 24 21.04 -10.16 0.07
N ARG A 25 22.22 -9.53 0.02
CA ARG A 25 23.09 -9.30 1.18
C ARG A 25 22.45 -8.21 2.05
N ASN A 26 21.85 -8.61 3.16
CA ASN A 26 21.02 -7.74 4.01
C ASN A 26 21.87 -6.86 4.94
N GLY A 27 21.68 -5.54 4.86
CA GLY A 27 21.86 -4.67 6.03
C GLY A 27 20.82 -5.01 7.10
N LEU A 28 21.04 -4.59 8.35
CA LEU A 28 20.07 -4.81 9.43
C LEU A 28 18.74 -4.13 9.07
N PRO A 29 17.62 -4.87 9.00
CA PRO A 29 16.36 -4.24 8.61
C PRO A 29 15.84 -3.31 9.70
N ALA A 30 15.38 -2.13 9.32
CA ALA A 30 14.79 -1.14 10.21
C ALA A 30 13.27 -1.13 10.05
N LYS A 31 12.52 -0.85 11.12
CA LYS A 31 11.09 -0.52 10.99
C LYS A 31 10.99 0.99 10.77
N GLN A 32 10.32 1.40 9.70
CA GLN A 32 10.22 2.80 9.31
C GLN A 32 8.78 3.16 8.93
N TRP A 33 8.45 4.43 9.16
CA TRP A 33 7.28 5.08 8.58
C TRP A 33 7.56 5.36 7.10
N ILE A 34 6.62 4.97 6.26
CA ILE A 34 6.60 5.31 4.84
C ILE A 34 5.43 6.26 4.64
N SER A 35 5.73 7.48 4.23
CA SER A 35 4.72 8.51 3.92
C SER A 35 4.76 8.83 2.44
N VAL A 36 3.59 8.85 1.81
CA VAL A 36 3.39 9.27 0.42
C VAL A 36 2.79 10.67 0.45
N TYR A 37 3.37 11.58 -0.31
CA TYR A 37 2.89 12.95 -0.48
C TYR A 37 2.49 13.19 -1.92
N ASN A 38 1.39 13.91 -2.13
CA ASN A 38 0.98 14.39 -3.45
C ASN A 38 1.00 15.93 -3.45
N GLY A 39 1.52 16.51 -4.53
CA GLY A 39 1.39 17.93 -4.82
C GLY A 39 -0.07 18.28 -5.06
N ARG A 40 -0.56 19.38 -4.47
CA ARG A 40 -1.91 19.93 -4.70
C ARG A 40 -1.90 21.45 -4.59
N GLU A 41 -2.98 22.10 -5.01
CA GLU A 41 -3.25 23.49 -4.62
C GLU A 41 -3.22 23.65 -3.08
N PRO A 42 -2.83 24.84 -2.56
CA PRO A 42 -2.71 25.06 -1.13
C PRO A 42 -3.97 24.65 -0.35
N MET A 43 -3.81 23.66 0.53
CA MET A 43 -4.86 23.19 1.43
C MET A 43 -4.41 23.21 2.90
N LYS A 44 -5.39 23.22 3.82
CA LYS A 44 -5.12 23.00 5.25
C LYS A 44 -5.16 21.50 5.54
N GLN A 45 -4.03 20.93 5.95
CA GLN A 45 -3.92 19.53 6.39
C GLN A 45 -3.50 19.48 7.87
N ARG A 46 -4.07 18.54 8.64
CA ARG A 46 -3.74 18.30 10.05
C ARG A 46 -3.53 16.81 10.27
N TYR A 47 -2.58 16.44 11.13
CA TYR A 47 -2.33 15.05 11.50
C TYR A 47 -2.27 14.93 13.03
N HIS A 48 -2.68 13.77 13.55
CA HIS A 48 -2.51 13.37 14.93
C HIS A 48 -1.89 11.97 14.95
N TYR A 49 -0.93 11.74 15.84
CA TYR A 49 -0.27 10.44 16.02
C TYR A 49 -0.24 10.11 17.51
N ASN A 50 -0.19 8.82 17.86
CA ASN A 50 -0.28 8.33 19.25
C ASN A 50 -1.56 8.79 19.98
N VAL A 51 -2.69 8.85 19.27
CA VAL A 51 -3.99 9.19 19.84
C VAL A 51 -4.53 7.99 20.60
N ALA A 52 -4.80 8.15 21.90
CA ALA A 52 -5.51 7.14 22.68
C ALA A 52 -6.98 7.07 22.24
N ASP A 53 -7.55 5.87 22.17
CA ASP A 53 -8.90 5.62 21.64
C ASP A 53 -9.96 6.56 22.23
N ILE A 54 -9.91 6.81 23.54
CA ILE A 54 -10.85 7.69 24.26
C ILE A 54 -10.83 9.15 23.79
N ARG A 55 -9.78 9.59 23.10
CA ARG A 55 -9.61 10.97 22.59
C ARG A 55 -9.89 11.10 21.10
N LEU A 56 -10.16 10.01 20.40
CA LEU A 56 -10.37 10.03 18.95
C LEU A 56 -11.56 10.91 18.55
N SER A 57 -12.69 10.78 19.24
CA SER A 57 -13.91 11.57 18.97
C SER A 57 -13.66 13.07 19.11
N GLN A 58 -13.00 13.49 20.20
CA GLN A 58 -12.67 14.90 20.45
C GLN A 58 -11.80 15.51 19.34
N HIS A 59 -10.86 14.74 18.78
CA HIS A 59 -10.03 15.21 17.67
C HIS A 59 -10.80 15.35 16.36
N ILE A 60 -11.80 14.48 16.13
CA ILE A 60 -12.70 14.56 14.96
C ILE A 60 -13.60 15.79 15.07
N ASP A 61 -14.24 16.00 16.23
CA ASP A 61 -15.16 17.11 16.47
C ASP A 61 -14.47 18.46 16.30
N LYS A 62 -13.27 18.62 16.90
CA LYS A 62 -12.44 19.81 16.72
C LYS A 62 -11.98 20.02 15.27
N GLY A 63 -11.76 18.92 14.53
CA GLY A 63 -11.48 18.98 13.10
C GLY A 63 -12.62 19.65 12.34
N TYR A 64 -13.86 19.25 12.61
CA TYR A 64 -15.06 19.83 11.98
C TYR A 64 -15.26 21.31 12.35
N GLU A 65 -15.07 21.68 13.62
CA GLU A 65 -15.12 23.08 14.06
C GLU A 65 -14.12 23.97 13.30
N ASP A 66 -12.92 23.45 13.03
CA ASP A 66 -11.86 24.16 12.31
C ASP A 66 -12.02 24.15 10.78
N LYS A 67 -13.18 23.69 10.27
CA LYS A 67 -13.47 23.49 8.83
C LYS A 67 -12.48 22.52 8.16
N LEU A 68 -11.95 21.55 8.90
CA LEU A 68 -11.15 20.44 8.36
C LEU A 68 -12.05 19.22 8.19
N TYR A 69 -11.91 18.51 7.06
CA TYR A 69 -12.69 17.31 6.75
C TYR A 69 -11.85 16.05 6.92
N VAL A 70 -12.50 14.94 7.27
CA VAL A 70 -11.87 13.62 7.37
C VAL A 70 -11.33 13.21 5.99
N SER A 71 -10.02 12.99 5.86
CA SER A 71 -9.37 12.65 4.59
C SER A 71 -9.54 11.18 4.16
N SER A 72 -10.04 10.33 5.05
CA SER A 72 -10.48 8.97 4.71
C SER A 72 -11.45 8.43 5.77
N VAL A 73 -12.73 8.47 5.41
CA VAL A 73 -13.76 7.49 5.76
C VAL A 73 -14.43 7.15 4.42
N ALA A 74 -14.44 5.87 4.03
CA ALA A 74 -14.86 5.48 2.69
C ALA A 74 -16.40 5.29 2.63
N SER A 75 -17.08 6.32 2.13
CA SER A 75 -18.29 6.16 1.33
C SER A 75 -18.11 6.99 0.08
N CYS A 76 -18.08 6.33 -1.08
CA CYS A 76 -18.02 6.97 -2.38
C CYS A 76 -19.30 6.61 -3.11
N THR A 77 -20.11 7.61 -3.45
CA THR A 77 -21.38 7.46 -4.16
C THR A 77 -21.21 6.99 -5.62
N HIS A 78 -19.97 6.79 -6.09
CA HIS A 78 -19.63 6.28 -7.42
C HIS A 78 -19.14 4.83 -7.44
N TYR A 79 -18.92 4.19 -6.28
CA TYR A 79 -18.59 2.77 -6.27
C TYR A 79 -19.87 1.96 -6.37
N VAL A 80 -19.96 1.15 -7.42
CA VAL A 80 -21.17 0.38 -7.74
C VAL A 80 -21.23 -0.89 -6.89
N GLN A 81 -20.05 -1.49 -6.61
CA GLN A 81 -19.95 -2.74 -5.89
C GLN A 81 -18.60 -2.85 -5.19
N GLN A 82 -18.58 -3.42 -3.99
CA GLN A 82 -17.34 -3.68 -3.25
C GLN A 82 -17.17 -5.16 -2.93
N SER A 83 -15.93 -5.57 -2.73
CA SER A 83 -15.56 -6.89 -2.25
C SER A 83 -14.33 -6.73 -1.36
N TYR A 84 -14.30 -7.42 -0.23
CA TYR A 84 -13.14 -7.41 0.66
C TYR A 84 -12.58 -8.81 0.86
N LYS A 85 -11.31 -8.88 1.26
CA LYS A 85 -10.68 -10.11 1.70
C LYS A 85 -9.74 -9.83 2.86
N VAL A 86 -9.87 -10.65 3.89
CA VAL A 86 -8.89 -10.76 4.99
C VAL A 86 -8.11 -12.04 4.78
N SER A 87 -6.79 -11.97 4.89
CA SER A 87 -5.89 -13.11 4.61
C SER A 87 -4.61 -13.00 5.43
N GLU A 88 -4.02 -14.13 5.82
CA GLU A 88 -2.72 -14.18 6.50
C GLU A 88 -1.54 -13.99 5.54
N SER A 89 -1.74 -14.30 4.26
CA SER A 89 -0.81 -14.03 3.17
C SER A 89 -1.40 -13.00 2.21
N PHE A 90 -0.53 -12.23 1.53
CA PHE A 90 -0.97 -11.23 0.55
C PHE A 90 -1.78 -11.92 -0.57
N PRO A 91 -3.07 -11.58 -0.76
CA PRO A 91 -3.99 -12.42 -1.55
C PRO A 91 -3.93 -12.12 -3.06
N TYR A 92 -2.76 -12.23 -3.67
CA TYR A 92 -2.51 -11.85 -5.08
C TYR A 92 -3.43 -12.58 -6.08
N LYS A 93 -3.64 -13.89 -5.90
CA LYS A 93 -4.54 -14.70 -6.75
C LYS A 93 -5.98 -14.15 -6.75
N TRP A 94 -6.46 -13.70 -5.60
CA TRP A 94 -7.81 -13.13 -5.46
C TRP A 94 -7.89 -11.74 -6.10
N ILE A 95 -6.87 -10.90 -5.92
CA ILE A 95 -6.79 -9.58 -6.58
C ILE A 95 -6.82 -9.74 -8.10
N ASN A 96 -6.03 -10.66 -8.65
CA ASN A 96 -6.02 -10.93 -10.10
C ASN A 96 -7.38 -11.40 -10.63
N LYS A 97 -8.09 -12.23 -9.86
CA LYS A 97 -9.47 -12.62 -10.20
C LYS A 97 -10.39 -11.39 -10.21
N LYS A 98 -10.31 -10.54 -9.19
CA LYS A 98 -11.14 -9.35 -9.03
C LYS A 98 -10.85 -8.26 -10.08
N TRP A 99 -9.60 -8.08 -10.51
CA TRP A 99 -9.25 -7.21 -11.63
C TRP A 99 -9.95 -7.64 -12.93
N ARG A 100 -10.02 -8.94 -13.22
CA ARG A 100 -10.76 -9.46 -14.39
C ARG A 100 -12.27 -9.24 -14.28
N GLU A 101 -12.79 -9.15 -13.07
CA GLU A 101 -14.19 -8.81 -12.78
C GLU A 101 -14.46 -7.28 -12.77
N GLY A 102 -13.45 -6.45 -13.08
CA GLY A 102 -13.56 -4.99 -13.16
C GLY A 102 -13.49 -4.26 -11.80
N PHE A 103 -13.09 -4.96 -10.73
CA PHE A 103 -12.81 -4.34 -9.44
C PHE A 103 -11.38 -3.84 -9.40
N PHE A 104 -11.12 -2.76 -8.66
CA PHE A 104 -9.77 -2.25 -8.39
C PHE A 104 -9.56 -2.13 -6.88
N VAL A 105 -8.33 -2.34 -6.41
CA VAL A 105 -7.97 -2.10 -5.01
C VAL A 105 -8.14 -0.61 -4.71
N THR A 106 -8.96 -0.32 -3.70
CA THR A 106 -9.25 1.05 -3.26
C THR A 106 -8.67 1.35 -1.89
N THR A 107 -8.54 0.34 -1.02
CA THR A 107 -7.85 0.49 0.26
C THR A 107 -7.23 -0.82 0.72
N MET A 108 -6.15 -0.70 1.50
CA MET A 108 -5.46 -1.81 2.14
C MET A 108 -5.09 -1.41 3.57
N ALA A 109 -5.15 -2.37 4.47
CA ALA A 109 -4.69 -2.23 5.84
C ALA A 109 -4.04 -3.54 6.30
N THR A 110 -3.23 -3.46 7.34
CA THR A 110 -2.58 -4.61 7.96
C THR A 110 -2.79 -4.59 9.47
N SER A 111 -2.86 -5.78 10.06
CA SER A 111 -2.88 -5.99 11.51
C SER A 111 -2.05 -7.21 11.85
N GLY A 112 -0.86 -7.00 12.42
CA GLY A 112 0.16 -8.05 12.52
C GLY A 112 0.55 -8.53 11.12
N ASN A 113 0.42 -9.84 10.87
CA ASN A 113 0.68 -10.44 9.55
C ASN A 113 -0.56 -10.53 8.65
N ARG A 114 -1.74 -10.13 9.15
CA ARG A 114 -2.97 -10.18 8.38
C ARG A 114 -3.12 -8.96 7.48
N TRP A 115 -3.56 -9.22 6.27
CA TRP A 115 -3.92 -8.23 5.26
C TRP A 115 -5.43 -8.08 5.20
N GLY A 116 -5.90 -6.84 5.21
CA GLY A 116 -7.27 -6.47 4.84
C GLY A 116 -7.23 -5.69 3.53
N ILE A 117 -7.88 -6.18 2.49
CA ILE A 117 -7.93 -5.53 1.17
C ILE A 117 -9.38 -5.31 0.78
N VAL A 118 -9.69 -4.09 0.34
CA VAL A 118 -10.99 -3.74 -0.24
C VAL A 118 -10.79 -3.39 -1.70
N MET A 119 -11.58 -4.02 -2.56
CA MET A 119 -11.64 -3.71 -3.99
C MET A 119 -13.04 -3.22 -4.36
N SER A 120 -13.11 -2.24 -5.26
CA SER A 120 -14.37 -1.59 -5.66
C SER A 120 -14.51 -1.55 -7.20
N ARG A 121 -15.72 -1.77 -7.72
CA ARG A 121 -16.12 -1.44 -9.09
C ARG A 121 -16.53 0.03 -9.19
N GLY A 122 -16.33 0.63 -10.35
CA GLY A 122 -16.58 2.07 -10.55
C GLY A 122 -15.41 2.95 -10.12
N ALA A 123 -14.30 2.36 -9.64
CA ALA A 123 -13.08 3.09 -9.44
C ALA A 123 -12.59 3.71 -10.77
N ALA A 124 -12.17 4.97 -10.71
CA ALA A 124 -11.71 5.74 -11.86
C ALA A 124 -10.27 5.36 -12.27
N PHE A 125 -9.94 4.07 -12.28
CA PHE A 125 -8.62 3.56 -12.66
C PHE A 125 -8.70 2.75 -13.97
N SER A 126 -7.77 2.98 -14.88
CA SER A 126 -7.67 2.25 -16.16
C SER A 126 -6.77 1.03 -16.03
N ARG A 127 -5.67 1.16 -15.28
CA ARG A 127 -4.70 0.09 -15.00
C ARG A 127 -4.29 0.16 -13.54
N GLN A 128 -3.99 -1.00 -12.96
CA GLN A 128 -3.49 -1.11 -11.60
C GLN A 128 -2.48 -2.25 -11.51
N VAL A 129 -1.45 -2.05 -10.71
CA VAL A 129 -0.41 -3.03 -10.43
C VAL A 129 -0.14 -3.06 -8.93
N VAL A 130 0.40 -4.19 -8.46
CA VAL A 130 0.90 -4.34 -7.10
C VAL A 130 2.41 -4.57 -7.17
N GLU A 131 3.16 -3.76 -6.45
CA GLU A 131 4.57 -4.02 -6.12
C GLU A 131 4.59 -4.51 -4.67
N LEU A 132 4.79 -5.82 -4.49
CA LEU A 132 4.93 -6.49 -3.19
C LEU A 132 6.38 -6.93 -3.04
N ASP A 133 7.04 -6.52 -1.97
CA ASP A 133 8.44 -6.87 -1.71
C ASP A 133 8.66 -7.02 -0.20
N PHE A 134 9.68 -7.79 0.18
CA PHE A 134 10.16 -7.88 1.57
C PHE A 134 10.82 -6.58 2.04
N HIS A 135 11.16 -5.71 1.09
CA HIS A 135 11.79 -4.43 1.31
C HIS A 135 10.97 -3.29 0.67
N TYR A 136 11.38 -2.05 0.91
CA TYR A 136 10.79 -0.91 0.20
C TYR A 136 11.19 -0.95 -1.30
N PRO A 137 10.24 -1.09 -2.24
CA PRO A 137 10.54 -1.32 -3.65
C PRO A 137 10.77 0.01 -4.42
N SER A 138 11.83 0.75 -4.08
CA SER A 138 12.11 2.08 -4.68
C SER A 138 12.20 2.05 -6.20
N GLU A 139 12.99 1.12 -6.76
CA GLU A 139 13.18 0.97 -8.20
C GLU A 139 11.89 0.61 -8.93
N GLY A 140 11.06 -0.23 -8.31
CA GLY A 140 9.75 -0.58 -8.83
C GLY A 140 8.84 0.63 -8.89
N ILE A 141 8.79 1.42 -7.82
CA ILE A 141 7.96 2.63 -7.72
C ILE A 141 8.38 3.69 -8.74
N HIS A 142 9.66 4.06 -8.80
CA HIS A 142 10.16 5.08 -9.74
C HIS A 142 9.87 4.70 -11.19
N ARG A 143 10.21 3.46 -11.57
CA ARG A 143 9.91 2.95 -12.91
C ARG A 143 8.42 3.06 -13.24
N ARG A 144 7.52 2.77 -12.29
CA ARG A 144 6.07 2.86 -12.51
C ARG A 144 5.59 4.31 -12.62
N TRP A 145 6.19 5.24 -11.88
CA TRP A 145 5.91 6.67 -12.03
C TRP A 145 6.22 7.17 -13.44
N ASP A 146 7.32 6.72 -14.05
CA ASP A 146 7.68 7.05 -15.45
C ASP A 146 6.62 6.57 -16.45
N TYR A 147 5.92 5.46 -16.15
CA TYR A 147 4.80 4.95 -16.95
C TYR A 147 3.44 5.56 -16.60
N GLY A 148 3.41 6.63 -15.80
CA GLY A 148 2.20 7.37 -15.43
C GLY A 148 1.34 6.71 -14.36
N TYR A 149 1.89 5.73 -13.63
CA TYR A 149 1.22 5.21 -12.44
C TYR A 149 1.41 6.17 -11.27
N ARG A 150 0.49 6.12 -10.30
CA ARG A 150 0.60 6.80 -9.00
C ARG A 150 0.25 5.81 -7.90
N ILE A 151 0.91 5.93 -6.76
CA ILE A 151 0.60 5.14 -5.57
C ILE A 151 -0.79 5.58 -5.08
N THR A 152 -1.71 4.62 -4.97
CA THR A 152 -3.10 4.86 -4.57
C THR A 152 -3.50 4.11 -3.29
N ALA A 153 -2.75 3.08 -2.90
CA ALA A 153 -2.90 2.46 -1.58
C ALA A 153 -1.55 1.84 -1.16
N THR A 154 -1.26 1.91 0.14
CA THR A 154 -0.05 1.33 0.73
C THR A 154 -0.40 0.63 2.02
N ALA A 155 0.13 -0.57 2.23
CA ALA A 155 0.06 -1.26 3.51
C ALA A 155 1.32 -2.09 3.70
N ALA A 156 1.70 -2.33 4.95
CA ALA A 156 2.91 -3.10 5.25
C ALA A 156 2.70 -3.96 6.49
N THR A 157 3.20 -5.18 6.45
CA THR A 157 3.37 -6.03 7.63
C THR A 157 4.78 -5.83 8.20
N CYS A 158 5.15 -6.63 9.21
CA CYS A 158 6.53 -6.61 9.70
C CYS A 158 7.55 -7.18 8.69
N ASP A 159 7.09 -7.86 7.63
CA ASP A 159 7.97 -8.60 6.73
C ASP A 159 7.87 -8.14 5.28
N GLN A 160 6.75 -7.52 4.90
CA GLN A 160 6.44 -7.17 3.52
C GLN A 160 5.81 -5.79 3.44
N ALA A 161 6.12 -5.07 2.36
CA ALA A 161 5.45 -3.83 1.99
C ALA A 161 4.73 -4.03 0.65
N ALA A 162 3.46 -3.61 0.59
CA ALA A 162 2.65 -3.66 -0.62
C ALA A 162 2.26 -2.25 -1.06
N PHE A 163 2.58 -1.95 -2.32
CA PHE A 163 2.22 -0.70 -2.99
C PHE A 163 1.28 -1.01 -4.14
N VAL A 164 0.07 -0.47 -4.08
CA VAL A 164 -0.85 -0.46 -5.20
C VAL A 164 -0.60 0.81 -5.98
N LEU A 165 -0.26 0.66 -7.25
CA LEU A 165 -0.10 1.79 -8.17
C LEU A 165 -1.15 1.72 -9.26
N SER A 166 -1.82 2.84 -9.52
CA SER A 166 -2.94 2.93 -10.47
C SER A 166 -2.72 4.06 -11.47
N VAL A 167 -3.25 3.88 -12.68
CA VAL A 167 -3.36 4.93 -13.70
C VAL A 167 -4.79 5.46 -13.69
N PRO A 168 -5.04 6.75 -13.43
CA PRO A 168 -6.37 7.34 -13.50
C PRO A 168 -7.00 7.22 -14.91
N LYS A 169 -8.33 7.02 -14.99
CA LYS A 169 -9.08 7.00 -16.28
C LYS A 169 -9.17 8.39 -16.92
N ARG A 170 -9.20 9.43 -16.10
CA ARG A 170 -9.16 10.82 -16.54
C ARG A 170 -7.83 11.41 -16.06
N ARG A 171 -7.04 11.98 -16.98
CA ARG A 171 -6.00 12.92 -16.57
C ARG A 171 -6.73 14.10 -15.95
N HIS A 172 -6.51 14.38 -14.67
CA HIS A 172 -6.81 15.71 -14.18
C HIS A 172 -5.85 16.64 -14.94
N THR A 173 -6.39 17.45 -15.83
CA THR A 173 -5.64 18.39 -16.69
C THR A 173 -4.92 19.49 -15.92
N GLU A 174 -5.10 19.55 -14.59
CA GLU A 174 -4.49 20.53 -13.68
C GLU A 174 -3.50 19.92 -12.67
N ASP A 175 -3.37 18.59 -12.63
CA ASP A 175 -2.64 17.89 -11.56
C ASP A 175 -1.51 17.06 -12.18
N ASP A 176 -0.46 17.73 -12.66
CA ASP A 176 0.87 17.13 -12.74
C ASP A 176 1.42 17.00 -11.31
N SER A 177 0.66 16.29 -10.45
CA SER A 177 0.93 16.21 -9.02
C SER A 177 2.20 15.41 -8.81
N THR A 178 3.26 16.15 -8.52
CA THR A 178 4.51 15.61 -7.98
C THR A 178 4.15 14.70 -6.81
N GLN A 179 4.41 13.40 -6.95
CA GLN A 179 4.26 12.44 -5.87
C GLN A 179 5.63 12.12 -5.29
N GLU A 180 5.77 12.24 -3.97
CA GLU A 180 7.02 11.95 -3.27
C GLU A 180 6.80 10.92 -2.18
N THR A 181 7.81 10.10 -1.91
CA THR A 181 7.81 9.15 -0.79
C THR A 181 8.91 9.49 0.19
N LEU A 182 8.62 9.39 1.48
CA LEU A 182 9.57 9.62 2.56
C LEU A 182 9.60 8.41 3.49
N ARG A 183 10.81 7.98 3.86
CA ARG A 183 11.04 6.94 4.87
C ARG A 183 11.71 7.54 6.10
N THR A 184 11.16 7.30 7.29
CA THR A 184 11.71 7.79 8.56
C THR A 184 11.64 6.74 9.66
N SER A 185 12.63 6.71 10.57
CA SER A 185 12.63 5.80 11.72
C SER A 185 11.59 6.19 12.77
N THR A 186 11.31 7.47 12.92
CA THR A 186 10.27 8.03 13.79
C THR A 186 9.11 8.57 12.95
N PHE A 187 7.96 8.81 13.59
CA PHE A 187 6.84 9.42 12.90
C PHE A 187 7.28 10.79 12.31
N PRO A 188 7.00 11.09 11.04
CA PRO A 188 7.67 12.18 10.31
C PRO A 188 7.14 13.58 10.62
N SER A 189 6.86 13.90 11.89
CA SER A 189 6.16 15.14 12.31
C SER A 189 6.84 16.44 11.85
N THR A 190 8.17 16.49 11.86
CA THR A 190 8.96 17.62 11.35
C THR A 190 8.85 17.74 9.84
N HIS A 191 9.10 16.63 9.14
CA HIS A 191 9.08 16.57 7.68
C HIS A 191 7.71 16.89 7.10
N VAL A 192 6.61 16.52 7.78
CA VAL A 192 5.26 16.89 7.33
C VAL A 192 5.14 18.41 7.15
N LYS A 193 5.64 19.19 8.12
CA LYS A 193 5.57 20.66 8.08
C LYS A 193 6.42 21.23 6.93
N GLU A 194 7.61 20.66 6.71
CA GLU A 194 8.48 21.03 5.59
C GLU A 194 7.88 20.68 4.22
N LYS A 195 7.13 19.58 4.12
CA LYS A 195 6.44 19.20 2.88
C LYS A 195 5.27 20.14 2.58
N TRP A 196 4.54 20.58 3.61
CA TRP A 196 3.46 21.55 3.44
C TRP A 196 3.93 22.89 2.84
N THR A 197 5.13 23.39 3.20
CA THR A 197 5.66 24.63 2.60
C THR A 197 5.97 24.50 1.11
N ARG A 198 6.05 23.26 0.61
CA ARG A 198 6.28 22.90 -0.80
C ARG A 198 4.99 22.45 -1.51
N ASN A 199 3.81 22.68 -0.93
CA ASN A 199 2.52 22.22 -1.42
C ASN A 199 2.41 20.67 -1.58
N LEU A 200 3.19 19.91 -0.80
CA LEU A 200 3.16 18.45 -0.76
C LEU A 200 2.39 17.97 0.48
N TYR A 201 1.32 17.22 0.26
CA TYR A 201 0.39 16.79 1.31
C TYR A 201 0.33 15.28 1.45
N ILE A 202 0.23 14.78 2.68
CA ILE A 202 0.16 13.33 2.94
C ILE A 202 -1.07 12.74 2.23
N ALA A 203 -0.83 11.76 1.38
CA ALA A 203 -1.83 10.99 0.65
C ALA A 203 -2.01 9.58 1.22
N SER A 204 -0.93 8.97 1.73
CA SER A 204 -0.97 7.66 2.37
C SER A 204 0.18 7.51 3.35
N VAL A 205 -0.02 6.75 4.43
CA VAL A 205 1.00 6.42 5.42
C VAL A 205 0.89 4.96 5.80
N CYS A 206 2.03 4.26 5.88
CA CYS A 206 2.11 2.95 6.51
C CYS A 206 3.38 2.84 7.35
N TYR A 207 3.40 1.88 8.27
CA TYR A 207 4.55 1.56 9.09
C TYR A 207 4.93 0.11 8.86
N GLY A 208 6.19 -0.15 8.50
CA GLY A 208 6.63 -1.47 8.08
C GLY A 208 8.14 -1.59 8.06
N ARG A 209 8.63 -2.77 7.72
CA ARG A 209 10.07 -3.04 7.62
C ARG A 209 10.62 -2.52 6.30
N THR A 210 11.78 -1.88 6.38
CA THR A 210 12.52 -1.32 5.26
C THR A 210 14.01 -1.58 5.49
N VAL A 211 14.80 -1.63 4.42
CA VAL A 211 16.27 -1.66 4.52
C VAL A 211 16.83 -0.24 4.41
N SER A 212 17.85 0.04 5.21
CA SER A 212 18.66 1.25 5.10
C SER A 212 19.54 1.23 3.86
#